data_AF-G5R572-F1
#
_entry.id   AF-G5R572-F1
#
_cell.length_a   1.000
_cell.length_b   1.000
_cell.length_c   1.000
_cell.angle_alpha   90.00
_cell.angle_beta   90.00
_cell.angle_gamma   90.00
#
_symmetry.space_group_name_H-M   'P 1'
#
loop_
_entity.id
_entity.type
_entity.pdbx_description
1 polymer ?
#
loop_
_entity_poly.entity_id
_entity_poly.type
_entity_poly.pdbx_seq_one_letter_code
_entity_poly.pdbx_strand_id
1 'polypeptide(L)' 'LLLSLAVKIEKELESGELINLTPGLLQRRMLYWHRFAPESRMMRKVTDALLEYGHKVLRQD' A
#
# COMPACT_ATOMS: atom_id res chain seq x y z
N LEU A 1 17.24 -1.31 23.46
CA LEU A 1 16.49 -0.92 22.25
C LEU A 1 17.30 -1.17 20.97
N LEU A 2 18.51 -0.62 20.79
CA LEU A 2 19.34 -0.88 19.59
C LEU A 2 19.93 -2.30 19.55
N LEU A 3 20.44 -2.82 20.67
CA LEU A 3 21.01 -4.18 20.76
C LEU A 3 20.00 -5.30 20.48
N SER A 4 18.73 -5.11 20.85
CA SER A 4 17.65 -6.07 20.56
C SER A 4 17.18 -6.05 19.11
N LEU A 5 17.43 -4.96 18.38
CA LEU A 5 17.07 -4.84 16.96
C LEU A 5 18.08 -5.59 16.07
N ALA A 6 19.37 -5.49 16.38
CA ALA A 6 20.45 -6.13 15.62
C ALA A 6 20.32 -7.67 15.59
N VAL A 7 20.04 -8.29 16.74
CA VAL A 7 19.89 -9.76 16.87
C VAL A 7 18.67 -10.29 16.11
N LYS A 8 17.64 -9.47 15.91
CA LYS A 8 16.44 -9.86 15.15
C LYS A 8 16.72 -9.88 13.65
N ILE A 9 17.42 -8.86 13.18
CA ILE A 9 17.79 -8.68 11.76
C ILE A 9 18.66 -9.83 11.26
N GLU A 10 19.61 -10.34 12.06
CA GLU A 10 20.50 -11.44 11.64
C GLU A 10 19.73 -12.69 11.21
N LYS A 11 18.75 -13.12 12.00
CA LYS A 11 17.94 -14.31 11.68
C LYS A 11 17.05 -14.12 10.45
N GLU A 12 16.48 -12.93 10.32
CA GLU A 12 15.61 -12.59 9.21
C GLU A 12 16.43 -12.48 7.90
N LEU A 13 17.67 -11.98 7.97
CA LEU A 13 18.61 -11.95 6.84
C LEU A 13 19.00 -13.36 6.39
N GLU A 14 19.26 -14.29 7.31
CA GLU A 14 19.57 -15.69 6.98
C GLU A 14 18.41 -16.38 6.24
N SER A 15 17.17 -16.02 6.57
CA SER A 15 15.97 -16.57 5.92
C SER A 15 15.65 -15.97 4.53
N GLY A 16 16.28 -14.85 4.17
CA GLY A 16 15.96 -14.09 2.95
C GLY A 16 14.60 -13.39 3.00
N GLU A 17 14.00 -13.28 4.19
CA GLU A 17 12.73 -12.60 4.39
C GLU A 17 12.89 -11.07 4.36
N LEU A 18 11.80 -10.38 4.01
CA LEU A 18 11.78 -8.92 3.96
C LEU A 18 11.75 -8.34 5.38
N ILE A 19 12.72 -7.48 5.69
CA ILE A 19 12.84 -6.82 7.00
C ILE A 19 12.38 -5.37 6.93
N ASN A 20 11.52 -4.96 7.87
CA ASN A 20 11.19 -3.54 8.03
C ASN A 20 12.22 -2.84 8.93
N LEU A 21 13.11 -2.06 8.30
CA LEU A 21 14.16 -1.31 8.99
C LEU A 21 13.66 -0.08 9.76
N THR A 22 12.43 0.37 9.48
CA THR A 22 11.83 1.55 10.11
C THR A 22 10.41 1.25 10.60
N PRO A 23 10.23 0.42 11.65
CA PRO A 23 8.92 0.14 12.21
C PRO A 23 8.23 1.43 12.65
N GLY A 24 6.99 1.64 12.21
CA GLY A 24 6.20 2.83 12.53
C GLY A 24 6.43 4.05 11.62
N LEU A 25 7.46 4.04 10.76
CA LEU A 25 7.58 5.04 9.71
C LEU A 25 6.64 4.69 8.57
N LEU A 26 5.52 5.40 8.50
CA LEU A 26 4.49 5.21 7.50
C LEU A 26 4.35 6.47 6.66
N GLN A 27 4.23 6.29 5.35
CA GLN A 27 3.94 7.38 4.43
C GLN A 27 2.51 7.26 3.93
N ARG A 28 1.69 8.28 4.23
CA ARG A 28 0.33 8.39 3.69
C ARG A 28 0.39 9.17 2.38
N ARG A 29 -0.21 8.60 1.33
CA ARG A 29 -0.37 9.29 0.03
C ARG A 29 -1.79 9.15 -0.45
N MET A 30 -2.35 10.24 -0.93
CA MET A 30 -3.60 10.22 -1.66
C MET A 30 -3.36 9.57 -3.03
N LEU A 31 -4.15 8.57 -3.36
CA LEU A 31 -4.13 7.91 -4.66
C LEU A 31 -5.24 8.49 -5.52
N TYR A 32 -4.94 8.72 -6.80
CA TYR A 32 -5.88 9.27 -7.76
C TYR A 32 -6.06 8.31 -8.93
N TRP A 33 -7.31 8.07 -9.28
CA TRP A 33 -7.65 7.39 -10.52
C TRP A 33 -7.87 8.43 -11.62
N HIS A 34 -6.90 8.51 -12.53
CA HIS A 34 -7.01 9.35 -13.72
C HIS A 34 -7.62 8.56 -14.87
N ARG A 35 -8.63 9.11 -15.53
CA ARG A 35 -9.28 8.50 -16.70
C ARG A 35 -9.46 9.51 -17.83
N PHE A 36 -9.38 9.01 -19.06
CA PHE A 36 -9.60 9.79 -20.28
C PHE A 36 -11.10 9.91 -20.62
N ALA A 37 -11.46 10.97 -21.35
CA ALA A 37 -12.81 11.24 -21.85
C ALA A 37 -12.85 11.17 -23.40
N PRO A 38 -14.01 10.82 -24.02
CA PRO A 38 -15.33 10.59 -23.42
C PRO A 38 -15.49 9.20 -22.77
N GLU A 39 -16.42 9.10 -21.83
CA GLU A 39 -16.61 7.90 -21.01
C GLU A 39 -17.54 6.88 -21.69
N SER A 40 -16.99 5.71 -22.03
CA SER A 40 -17.82 4.58 -22.44
C SER A 40 -18.58 4.00 -21.24
N ARG A 41 -19.71 3.33 -21.50
CA ARG A 41 -20.46 2.62 -20.44
C ARG A 41 -19.60 1.59 -19.71
N MET A 42 -18.62 1.01 -20.40
CA MET A 42 -17.65 0.08 -19.81
C MET A 42 -16.67 0.80 -18.89
N MET A 43 -16.12 1.95 -19.30
CA MET A 43 -15.22 2.73 -18.45
C MET A 43 -15.89 3.25 -17.19
N ARG A 44 -17.20 3.52 -17.24
CA ARG A 44 -17.99 3.83 -16.05
C ARG A 44 -17.96 2.68 -15.05
N LYS A 45 -18.28 1.46 -15.49
CA LYS A 45 -18.24 0.26 -14.63
C LYS A 45 -16.86 0.01 -14.03
N VAL A 46 -15.79 0.22 -14.81
CA VAL A 46 -14.41 0.11 -14.32
C VAL A 46 -14.12 1.15 -13.24
N THR A 47 -14.54 2.39 -13.46
CA THR A 47 -14.38 3.48 -12.50
C THR A 47 -15.15 3.17 -11.20
N ASP A 48 -16.39 2.73 -11.31
CA ASP A 48 -17.22 2.38 -10.15
C ASP A 48 -16.57 1.25 -9.33
N ALA A 49 -16.10 0.19 -9.99
CA ALA A 49 -15.45 -0.94 -9.33
C ALA A 49 -14.14 -0.53 -8.63
N LEU A 50 -13.33 0.33 -9.26
CA LEU A 50 -12.08 0.82 -8.67
C LEU A 50 -12.32 1.70 -7.46
N LEU A 51 -13.30 2.60 -7.52
CA LEU A 51 -13.65 3.46 -6.39
C LEU A 51 -14.26 2.64 -5.25
N GLU A 52 -15.18 1.71 -5.55
CA GLU A 52 -15.79 0.85 -4.54
C GLU A 52 -14.74 0.00 -3.81
N TYR A 53 -13.82 -0.62 -4.55
CA TYR A 53 -12.75 -1.40 -3.94
C TYR A 53 -11.78 -0.51 -3.17
N GLY A 54 -11.39 0.63 -3.75
CA GLY A 54 -10.50 1.60 -3.11
C GLY A 54 -11.03 2.06 -1.77
N HIS A 55 -12.31 2.43 -1.67
CA HIS A 55 -12.92 2.84 -0.40
C HIS A 55 -12.95 1.73 0.66
N LYS A 56 -12.97 0.46 0.26
CA LYS A 56 -12.97 -0.69 1.19
C LYS A 56 -11.57 -0.97 1.76
N VAL A 57 -10.52 -0.82 0.95
CA VAL A 57 -9.16 -1.27 1.31
C VAL A 57 -8.20 -0.13 1.63
N LEU A 58 -8.48 1.08 1.14
CA LEU A 58 -7.68 2.26 1.43
C LEU A 58 -8.32 3.05 2.56
N ARG A 59 -7.45 3.55 3.43
CA ARG A 59 -7.80 4.47 4.51
C ARG A 59 -8.39 5.77 3.94
N GLN A 60 -9.50 6.25 4.50
CA GLN A 60 -10.30 7.38 3.98
C GLN A 60 -10.28 8.65 4.85
N ASP A 61 -9.64 8.60 6.03
CA ASP A 61 -9.53 9.70 7.00
C ASP A 61 -8.24 10.54 6.87
#